data_AF-A0A958THQ0-F1
#
_entry.id   AF-A0A958THQ0-F1
#
_cell.length_a   1.000
_cell.length_b   1.000
_cell.length_c   1.000
_cell.angle_alpha   90.00
_cell.angle_beta   90.00
_cell.angle_gamma   90.00
#
_symmetry.space_group_name_H-M   'P 1'
#
loop_
_entity.id
_entity.type
_entity.pdbx_description
1 polymer ?
#
loop_
_entity_poly.entity_id
_entity_poly.type
_entity_poly.pdbx_seq_one_letter_code
_entity_poly.pdbx_strand_id
1 'polypeptide(L)'
;AKHLNALMIGEDEAQFIGVNLKKLKWIILLINVVMVAVATAFVGVISFVGLIVPHLLRILKGSDNRFLIINSAVLGGILLCIADLLSRILLQPAELPIGIITSVVGVPIFIILLQKKNYFF
;
A
#
# COMPACT_ATOMS: atom_id res chain seq x y z
N ALA A 1 11.94 7.22 6.92
CA ALA A 1 11.43 8.11 5.85
C ALA A 1 12.52 8.85 5.06
N LYS A 2 13.47 9.61 5.66
CA LYS A 2 14.55 10.29 4.91
C LYS A 2 15.38 9.35 4.02
N HIS A 3 15.86 8.24 4.58
CA HIS A 3 16.61 7.21 3.85
C HIS A 3 15.76 6.50 2.76
N LEU A 4 14.44 6.42 2.95
CA LEU A 4 13.51 5.88 1.94
C LEU A 4 13.33 6.88 0.79
N ASN A 5 13.24 8.17 1.07
CA ASN A 5 13.21 9.21 0.03
C ASN A 5 14.52 9.25 -0.77
N ALA A 6 15.66 9.07 -0.11
CA ALA A 6 16.95 8.95 -0.78
C ALA A 6 16.95 7.79 -1.78
N LEU A 7 16.43 6.63 -1.38
CA LEU A 7 16.30 5.45 -2.25
C LEU A 7 15.43 5.71 -3.49
N MET A 8 14.48 6.65 -3.44
CA MET A 8 13.64 7.00 -4.59
C MET A 8 14.37 7.83 -5.65
N ILE A 9 15.49 8.47 -5.31
CA ILE A 9 16.32 9.22 -6.24
C ILE A 9 17.17 8.25 -7.07
N GLY A 10 17.61 7.17 -6.44
CA GLY A 10 18.35 6.07 -7.03
C GLY A 10 19.21 5.37 -5.97
N GLU A 11 19.62 4.12 -6.24
CA GLU A 11 20.45 3.37 -5.30
C GLU A 11 21.85 3.99 -5.20
N ASP A 12 22.45 4.31 -6.33
CA ASP A 12 23.79 4.88 -6.38
C ASP A 12 23.85 6.22 -5.64
N GLU A 13 22.90 7.12 -5.91
CA GLU A 13 22.76 8.43 -5.26
C GLU A 13 22.55 8.30 -3.74
N ALA A 14 21.70 7.37 -3.32
CA ALA A 14 21.47 7.11 -1.90
C ALA A 14 22.74 6.59 -1.21
N GLN A 15 23.53 5.74 -1.88
CA GLN A 15 24.78 5.24 -1.35
C GLN A 15 25.83 6.37 -1.23
N PHE A 16 25.89 7.29 -2.20
CA PHE A 16 26.81 8.44 -2.16
C PHE A 16 26.57 9.38 -0.98
N ILE A 17 25.32 9.55 -0.55
CA ILE A 17 24.98 10.37 0.63
C ILE A 17 25.06 9.59 1.96
N GLY A 18 25.67 8.40 1.96
CA GLY A 18 25.97 7.61 3.16
C GLY A 18 24.84 6.69 3.63
N VAL A 19 23.81 6.45 2.82
CA VAL A 19 22.77 5.47 3.17
C VAL A 19 23.32 4.05 3.06
N ASN A 20 23.29 3.29 4.15
CA ASN A 20 23.57 1.86 4.09
C ASN A 20 22.36 1.10 3.51
N LEU A 21 22.34 0.97 2.19
CA LEU A 21 21.24 0.35 1.42
C LEU A 21 20.93 -1.07 1.88
N LYS A 22 21.97 -1.90 2.08
CA LYS A 22 21.80 -3.29 2.47
C LYS A 22 21.07 -3.41 3.80
N LYS A 23 21.52 -2.65 4.81
CA LYS A 23 20.88 -2.60 6.13
C LYS A 23 19.45 -2.04 6.04
N LEU A 24 19.26 -0.97 5.27
CA LEU A 24 17.95 -0.34 5.10
C LEU A 24 16.92 -1.30 4.48
N LYS A 25 17.26 -1.94 3.35
CA LYS A 25 16.39 -2.90 2.67
C LYS A 25 16.02 -4.08 3.57
N TRP A 26 16.98 -4.65 4.29
CA TRP A 26 16.73 -5.75 5.23
C TRP A 26 15.79 -5.36 6.37
N ILE A 27 15.99 -4.18 6.98
CA ILE A 27 15.12 -3.70 8.06
C ILE A 27 13.70 -3.48 7.56
N ILE A 28 13.54 -2.83 6.40
CA ILE A 28 12.21 -2.56 5.82
C ILE A 28 11.50 -3.88 5.49
N LEU A 29 12.21 -4.83 4.87
CA LEU A 29 11.66 -6.13 4.51
C LEU A 29 11.20 -6.89 5.75
N LEU A 30 12.02 -6.94 6.79
CA LEU A 30 11.69 -7.65 8.02
C LEU A 30 10.46 -7.03 8.71
N ILE A 31 10.41 -5.70 8.84
CA ILE A 31 9.26 -4.99 9.40
C ILE A 31 8.00 -5.26 8.57
N ASN A 32 8.10 -5.13 7.24
CA ASN A 32 6.95 -5.35 6.34
C ASN A 32 6.42 -6.78 6.44
N VAL A 33 7.29 -7.78 6.39
CA VAL A 33 6.92 -9.19 6.49
C VAL A 33 6.23 -9.47 7.82
N VAL A 34 6.78 -9.00 8.94
CA VAL A 34 6.16 -9.21 10.26
C VAL A 34 4.78 -8.55 10.33
N MET A 35 4.65 -7.29 9.88
CA MET A 35 3.37 -6.57 9.90
C MET A 35 2.30 -7.27 9.04
N VAL A 36 2.65 -7.64 7.80
CA VAL A 36 1.71 -8.28 6.88
C VAL A 36 1.37 -9.71 7.33
N ALA A 37 2.34 -10.48 7.80
CA ALA A 37 2.11 -11.83 8.30
C ALA A 37 1.18 -11.83 9.51
N VAL A 38 1.40 -10.93 10.47
CA VAL A 38 0.52 -10.79 11.64
C VAL A 38 -0.90 -10.39 11.20
N ALA A 39 -1.05 -9.38 10.34
CA ALA A 39 -2.37 -8.94 9.89
C ALA A 39 -3.14 -10.05 9.14
N THR A 40 -2.47 -10.73 8.22
CA THR A 40 -3.08 -11.81 7.40
C THR A 40 -3.38 -13.07 8.21
N ALA A 41 -2.65 -13.35 9.29
CA ALA A 41 -2.95 -14.46 10.18
C ALA A 41 -4.30 -14.30 10.91
N PHE A 42 -4.73 -13.07 11.20
CA PHE A 42 -6.00 -12.80 11.88
C PHE A 42 -7.19 -12.63 10.93
N VAL A 43 -6.97 -11.96 9.79
CA VAL A 43 -8.07 -11.51 8.91
C VAL A 43 -8.09 -12.25 7.56
N GLY A 44 -7.10 -13.10 7.31
CA GLY A 44 -6.90 -13.74 6.02
C GLY A 44 -6.26 -12.82 4.98
N VAL A 45 -6.29 -13.25 3.71
CA VAL A 45 -5.65 -12.53 2.61
C VAL A 45 -6.52 -11.35 2.16
N ILE A 46 -5.94 -10.16 2.18
CA ILE A 46 -6.56 -8.91 1.72
C ILE A 46 -5.86 -8.45 0.45
N SER A 47 -6.64 -8.14 -0.60
CA SER A 47 -6.12 -7.74 -1.91
C SER A 47 -6.29 -6.24 -2.18
N PHE A 48 -5.41 -5.69 -3.01
CA PHE A 48 -5.42 -4.34 -3.61
C PHE A 48 -5.23 -3.12 -2.69
N VAL A 49 -5.54 -3.18 -1.39
CA VAL A 49 -5.42 -2.00 -0.50
C VAL A 49 -4.01 -1.40 -0.50
N GLY A 50 -2.99 -2.26 -0.39
CA GLY A 50 -1.58 -1.85 -0.42
C GLY A 50 -1.10 -1.27 -1.75
N LEU A 51 -1.88 -1.42 -2.83
CA LEU A 51 -1.59 -0.82 -4.13
C LEU A 51 -2.38 0.48 -4.34
N ILE A 52 -3.70 0.44 -4.13
CA ILE A 52 -4.59 1.58 -4.42
C ILE A 52 -4.23 2.80 -3.59
N VAL A 53 -4.12 2.62 -2.27
CA VAL A 53 -4.03 3.70 -1.30
C VAL A 53 -2.75 4.55 -1.45
N PRO A 54 -1.54 3.96 -1.41
CA PRO A 54 -0.32 4.75 -1.56
C PRO A 54 -0.23 5.39 -2.94
N HIS A 55 -0.79 4.75 -3.98
CA HIS A 55 -0.76 5.30 -5.33
C HIS A 55 -1.70 6.50 -5.49
N LEU A 56 -2.90 6.44 -4.93
CA LEU A 56 -3.82 7.58 -4.88
C LEU A 56 -3.19 8.78 -4.16
N LEU A 57 -2.56 8.53 -3.01
CA LEU A 57 -1.86 9.57 -2.25
C LEU A 57 -0.64 10.13 -2.99
N ARG A 58 0.07 9.29 -3.75
CA ARG A 58 1.20 9.72 -4.59
C ARG A 58 0.75 10.66 -5.71
N ILE A 59 -0.43 10.43 -6.29
CA ILE A 59 -1.01 11.33 -7.30
C ILE A 59 -1.43 12.67 -6.67
N LEU A 60 -1.97 12.65 -5.44
CA LEU A 60 -2.48 13.85 -4.77
C LEU A 60 -1.38 14.79 -4.27
N LYS A 61 -0.28 14.27 -3.70
CA LYS A 61 0.72 15.10 -3.01
C LYS A 61 2.18 14.81 -3.40
N GLY A 62 2.42 13.81 -4.25
CA GLY A 62 3.77 13.42 -4.66
C GLY A 62 4.40 12.33 -3.80
N SER A 63 5.71 12.15 -3.96
CA SER A 63 6.47 10.96 -3.56
C SER A 63 7.16 11.02 -2.19
N ASP A 64 6.83 11.98 -1.31
CA ASP A 64 7.45 12.04 0.01
C ASP A 64 6.94 10.91 0.93
N ASN A 65 7.83 9.98 1.30
CA ASN A 65 7.50 8.84 2.16
C ASN A 65 7.10 9.24 3.59
N ARG A 66 7.44 10.43 4.08
CA ARG A 66 6.93 10.90 5.38
C ARG A 66 5.42 11.05 5.34
N PHE A 67 4.93 11.65 4.26
CA PHE A 67 3.51 11.86 4.04
C PHE A 67 2.84 10.54 3.63
N LEU A 68 3.44 9.78 2.71
CA LEU A 68 2.84 8.54 2.22
C LEU A 68 2.66 7.50 3.33
N ILE A 69 3.65 7.27 4.20
CA ILE A 69 3.55 6.21 5.22
C ILE A 69 2.38 6.47 6.18
N ILE A 70 2.27 7.69 6.71
CA ILE A 70 1.23 8.04 7.70
C ILE A 70 -0.14 8.04 7.04
N ASN A 71 -0.29 8.72 5.91
CA ASN A 71 -1.60 8.85 5.28
C ASN A 71 -2.05 7.55 4.62
N SER A 72 -1.12 6.71 4.15
CA SER A 72 -1.51 5.39 3.61
C SER A 72 -2.02 4.47 4.72
N ALA A 73 -1.43 4.52 5.91
CA ALA A 73 -1.92 3.76 7.05
C ALA A 73 -3.35 4.21 7.45
N VAL A 74 -3.56 5.52 7.55
CA VAL A 74 -4.88 6.08 7.92
C VAL A 74 -5.93 5.81 6.85
N LEU A 75 -5.66 6.18 5.59
CA LEU A 75 -6.62 6.03 4.50
C LEU A 75 -6.88 4.56 4.15
N GLY A 76 -5.87 3.70 4.27
CA GLY A 76 -6.02 2.26 4.12
C GLY A 76 -6.88 1.63 5.21
N GLY A 77 -6.72 2.06 6.47
CA GLY A 77 -7.58 1.64 7.58
C GLY A 77 -9.03 2.06 7.37
N ILE A 78 -9.27 3.31 6.97
CA ILE A 78 -10.62 3.82 6.68
C ILE A 78 -11.26 3.03 5.53
N LEU A 79 -10.52 2.81 4.44
CA LEU A 79 -11.02 2.06 3.29
C LEU A 79 -11.38 0.61 3.68
N LEU A 80 -10.55 -0.03 4.52
CA LEU A 80 -10.83 -1.38 5.02
C LEU A 80 -12.06 -1.43 5.93
N CYS A 81 -12.24 -0.47 6.82
CA CYS A 81 -13.46 -0.38 7.65
C CYS A 81 -14.73 -0.25 6.80
N ILE A 82 -14.68 0.57 5.75
CA ILE A 82 -15.81 0.74 4.82
C ILE A 82 -16.06 -0.56 4.03
N ALA A 83 -14.99 -1.22 3.56
CA ALA A 83 -15.11 -2.49 2.85
C ALA A 83 -15.68 -3.60 3.74
N ASP A 84 -15.25 -3.70 5.00
CA ASP A 84 -15.80 -4.65 5.98
C ASP A 84 -17.29 -4.40 6.22
N LEU A 85 -17.69 -3.14 6.41
CA LEU A 85 -19.08 -2.76 6.59
C LEU A 85 -19.95 -3.17 5.39
N LEU A 86 -19.48 -2.88 4.17
CA LEU A 86 -20.19 -3.28 2.94
C LEU A 86 -20.28 -4.81 2.80
N SER A 87 -19.25 -5.53 3.23
CA SER A 87 -19.23 -7.00 3.21
C SER A 87 -20.35 -7.63 4.03
N ARG A 88 -20.67 -7.01 5.17
CA ARG A 88 -21.70 -7.49 6.09
C ARG A 88 -23.12 -7.12 5.68
N ILE A 89 -23.26 -6.03 4.90
CA ILE A 89 -24.59 -5.49 4.53
C ILE A 89 -25.08 -6.05 3.20
N LEU A 90 -24.20 -6.21 2.20
CA LEU A 90 -24.64 -6.48 0.82
C LEU A 90 -25.27 -7.86 0.59
N LEU A 91 -24.94 -8.88 1.39
CA LEU A 91 -25.29 -10.27 1.08
C LEU A 91 -25.79 -11.10 2.27
N GLN A 92 -26.55 -10.50 3.19
CA GLN A 92 -27.14 -11.25 4.31
C GLN A 92 -28.00 -12.44 3.83
N PRO A 93 -27.88 -13.65 4.42
CA PRO A 93 -27.11 -14.03 5.61
C PRO A 93 -25.67 -14.53 5.35
N ALA A 94 -25.19 -14.48 4.10
CA ALA A 94 -23.85 -14.91 3.74
C ALA A 94 -22.83 -13.77 3.91
N GLU A 95 -21.67 -14.06 4.49
CA GLU A 95 -20.59 -13.09 4.58
C GLU A 95 -19.71 -13.16 3.33
N LEU A 96 -19.61 -12.05 2.60
CA LEU A 96 -18.63 -11.94 1.53
C LEU A 96 -17.21 -11.82 2.12
N PRO A 97 -16.20 -12.45 1.50
CA PRO A 97 -14.82 -12.13 1.79
C PRO A 97 -14.51 -10.68 1.37
N ILE A 98 -14.02 -9.88 2.31
CA ILE A 98 -13.61 -8.47 2.11
C ILE A 98 -12.67 -8.30 0.91
N GLY A 99 -11.80 -9.28 0.64
CA GLY A 99 -10.89 -9.27 -0.51
C GLY A 99 -11.59 -9.22 -1.87
N ILE A 100 -12.81 -9.75 -1.99
CA ILE A 100 -13.62 -9.66 -3.22
C ILE A 100 -14.07 -8.22 -3.43
N ILE A 101 -14.58 -7.58 -2.37
CA ILE A 101 -15.08 -6.20 -2.40
C ILE A 101 -13.95 -5.23 -2.76
N THR A 102 -12.80 -5.36 -2.11
CA THR A 102 -11.65 -4.50 -2.43
C THR A 102 -11.12 -4.74 -3.84
N SER A 103 -11.24 -5.96 -4.38
CA SER A 103 -10.83 -6.27 -5.76
C SER A 103 -11.75 -5.67 -6.81
N VAL A 104 -13.07 -5.62 -6.57
CA VAL A 104 -14.03 -4.97 -7.49
C VAL A 104 -13.69 -3.51 -7.72
N VAL A 105 -13.21 -2.81 -6.69
CA VAL A 105 -12.77 -1.41 -6.80
C VAL A 105 -11.32 -1.32 -7.28
N GLY A 106 -10.45 -2.21 -6.81
CA GLY A 106 -9.02 -2.17 -7.08
C GLY A 106 -8.63 -2.48 -8.51
N VAL A 107 -9.29 -3.45 -9.14
CA VAL A 107 -8.98 -3.84 -10.52
C VAL A 107 -9.23 -2.70 -11.52
N PRO A 108 -10.42 -2.04 -11.53
CA PRO A 108 -10.64 -0.89 -12.40
C PRO A 108 -9.63 0.24 -12.17
N ILE A 109 -9.33 0.59 -10.92
CA ILE A 109 -8.36 1.64 -10.59
C ILE A 109 -6.99 1.25 -11.14
N PHE A 110 -6.55 0.01 -10.92
CA PHE A 110 -5.27 -0.47 -11.39
C PHE A 110 -5.15 -0.43 -12.93
N ILE A 111 -6.22 -0.82 -13.64
CA ILE A 111 -6.28 -0.74 -15.11
C ILE A 111 -6.19 0.71 -15.59
N ILE A 112 -6.94 1.64 -14.97
CA ILE A 112 -6.90 3.06 -15.32
C ILE A 112 -5.48 3.63 -15.12
N LEU A 113 -4.82 3.24 -14.05
CA LEU A 113 -3.44 3.66 -13.77
C LEU A 113 -2.46 3.12 -14.81
N LEU A 114 -2.58 1.85 -15.21
CA LEU A 114 -1.76 1.25 -16.26
C LEU A 114 -1.95 1.92 -17.63
N GLN A 115 -3.18 2.35 -17.95
CA GLN A 115 -3.46 3.04 -19.21
C GLN A 115 -2.85 4.45 -19.27
N LYS A 116 -2.63 5.10 -18.13
CA LYS A 116 -1.83 6.33 -18.07
C LYS A 116 -0.35 5.99 -18.24
N LYS A 117 0.07 5.91 -19.50
CA LYS A 117 1.42 5.61 -20.05
C LYS A 117 2.65 6.36 -19.47
N ASN A 118 2.50 7.20 -18.44
CA ASN A 118 3.58 8.00 -17.83
C ASN A 118 3.86 7.70 -16.35
N TYR A 119 3.28 6.65 -15.76
CA TYR A 119 3.65 6.25 -14.40
C TYR A 119 4.81 5.24 -14.43
N PHE A 120 6.03 5.75 -14.24
CA PHE A 120 7.16 4.92 -13.82
C PHE A 120 6.86 4.37 -12.41
N PHE A 121 6.88 3.04 -12.28
CA PHE A 121 6.72 2.32 -11.02
C PHE A 121 7.89 2.58 -10.07
#